data_AF-A0A0D2PI68-F1
#
_entry.id   AF-A0A0D2PI68-F1
#
_cell.length_a   1.000
_cell.length_b   1.000
_cell.length_c   1.000
_cell.angle_alpha   90.00
_cell.angle_beta   90.00
_cell.angle_gamma   90.00
#
_symmetry.space_group_name_H-M   'P 1'
#
loop_
_entity.id
_entity.type
_entity.pdbx_description
1 polymer ?
#
loop_
_entity_poly.entity_id
_entity_poly.type
_entity_poly.pdbx_seq_one_letter_code
_entity_poly.pdbx_strand_id
1 'polypeptide(L)'
;NGAATVGGELALGKNILVAYMPWEGYNFKDVLLINERLVYEDIYISFHIRKYEIQTHETSQGPERITNEIPHLEIHLLCNLDKNGIVMLGS
;
A
#
# COMPACT_ATOMS: atom_id res chain seq x y z
N ASN A 1 5.19 -15.62 -17.60
CA ASN A 1 6.04 -14.61 -16.95
C ASN A 1 5.76 -14.62 -15.46
N GLY A 2 6.82 -14.60 -14.64
CA GLY A 2 6.72 -14.36 -13.20
C GLY A 2 6.79 -12.86 -12.89
N ALA A 3 6.71 -12.50 -11.60
CA ALA A 3 6.91 -11.13 -11.17
C ALA A 3 8.24 -10.57 -11.69
N ALA A 4 8.22 -9.34 -12.22
CA ALA A 4 9.39 -8.64 -12.77
C ALA A 4 10.15 -9.44 -13.86
N THR A 5 9.44 -10.06 -14.81
CA THR A 5 10.06 -10.72 -15.97
C THR A 5 9.35 -10.39 -17.29
N VAL A 6 10.12 -10.28 -18.36
CA VAL A 6 9.63 -10.11 -19.74
C VAL A 6 10.46 -11.00 -20.66
N GLY A 7 9.81 -11.80 -21.51
CA GLY A 7 10.52 -12.67 -22.47
C GLY A 7 11.38 -13.78 -21.84
N GLY A 8 11.14 -14.12 -20.57
CA GLY A 8 11.97 -15.06 -19.82
C GLY A 8 13.18 -14.43 -19.15
N GLU A 9 13.38 -13.12 -19.32
CA GLU A 9 14.47 -12.36 -18.69
C GLU A 9 13.97 -11.47 -17.56
N LEU A 10 14.89 -11.09 -16.67
CA LEU A 10 14.63 -10.22 -15.53
C LEU A 10 14.33 -8.78 -16.00
N ALA A 11 13.24 -8.20 -15.51
CA ALA A 11 12.78 -6.86 -15.85
C ALA A 11 12.23 -6.15 -14.60
N LEU A 12 13.15 -5.59 -13.79
CA LEU A 12 12.84 -4.93 -12.51
C LEU A 12 12.25 -3.51 -12.64
N GLY A 13 12.29 -2.91 -13.84
CA GLY A 13 11.90 -1.53 -14.08
C GLY A 13 11.44 -1.29 -15.51
N LYS A 14 11.51 -0.02 -15.94
CA LYS A 14 11.09 0.42 -17.27
C LYS A 14 12.20 1.24 -17.93
N ASN A 15 12.36 1.04 -19.23
CA ASN A 15 13.20 1.89 -20.07
C ASN A 15 12.47 3.21 -20.32
N ILE A 16 13.12 4.34 -20.05
CA ILE A 16 12.56 5.69 -20.24
C ILE A 16 13.57 6.58 -20.99
N LEU A 17 13.05 7.63 -21.62
CA LEU A 17 13.90 8.67 -22.21
C LEU A 17 14.39 9.62 -21.12
N VAL A 18 15.68 9.90 -21.11
CA VAL A 18 16.34 10.78 -20.12
C VAL A 18 17.02 11.93 -20.85
N ALA A 19 16.82 13.15 -20.34
CA ALA A 19 17.56 14.33 -20.78
C ALA A 19 18.57 14.73 -19.69
N TYR A 20 19.84 14.90 -20.07
CA TYR A 20 20.89 15.37 -19.16
C TYR A 20 21.15 16.86 -19.39
N MET A 21 20.46 17.71 -18.62
CA MET A 21 20.59 19.16 -18.69
C MET A 21 20.18 19.82 -17.36
N PRO A 22 20.74 20.99 -16.99
CA PRO A 22 20.20 21.78 -15.91
C PRO A 22 18.79 22.29 -16.26
N TRP A 23 17.88 22.33 -15.29
CA TRP A 23 16.52 22.81 -15.51
C TRP A 23 16.06 23.72 -14.37
N GLU A 24 16.15 25.03 -14.59
CA GLU A 24 15.67 26.09 -13.70
C GLU A 24 16.03 25.93 -12.21
N GLY A 25 17.14 25.22 -11.91
CA GLY A 25 17.59 24.92 -10.55
C GLY A 25 16.84 23.81 -9.83
N TYR A 26 15.79 23.21 -10.43
CA TYR A 26 15.01 22.14 -9.79
C TYR A 26 15.76 20.81 -9.68
N ASN A 27 16.73 20.56 -10.56
CA ASN A 27 17.59 19.37 -10.50
C ASN A 27 18.95 19.66 -9.82
N PHE A 28 18.96 20.52 -8.81
CA PHE A 28 20.17 20.83 -8.06
C PHE A 28 20.60 19.65 -7.18
N LYS A 29 21.91 19.36 -7.16
CA LYS A 29 22.54 18.23 -6.45
C LYS A 29 21.96 16.88 -6.87
N ASP A 30 21.21 16.25 -5.98
CA ASP A 30 20.77 14.85 -6.08
C ASP A 30 19.26 14.74 -6.39
N VAL A 31 18.65 15.84 -6.85
CA VAL A 31 17.22 15.89 -7.18
C VAL A 31 17.00 15.53 -8.64
N LEU A 32 16.09 14.58 -8.88
CA LEU A 32 15.62 14.21 -10.21
C LEU A 32 14.27 14.85 -10.48
N LEU A 33 14.12 15.40 -11.69
CA LEU A 33 12.84 15.81 -12.23
C LEU A 33 12.21 14.64 -12.98
N ILE A 34 10.95 14.37 -12.69
CA ILE A 34 10.15 13.36 -13.39
C ILE A 34 9.06 14.05 -14.20
N ASN A 35 8.80 13.51 -15.39
CA ASN A 35 7.66 13.96 -16.19
C ASN A 35 6.36 13.36 -15.61
N GLU A 36 5.31 14.16 -15.49
CA GLU A 36 4.00 13.73 -14.96
C GLU A 36 3.39 12.54 -15.72
N ARG A 37 3.75 12.35 -16.99
CA ARG A 37 3.37 11.18 -17.80
C ARG A 37 3.75 9.86 -17.13
N LEU A 38 4.87 9.82 -16.39
CA LEU A 38 5.27 8.62 -15.65
C LEU A 38 4.24 8.19 -14.60
N VAL A 39 3.44 9.14 -14.11
CA VAL A 39 2.33 8.91 -13.17
C VAL A 39 1.04 8.59 -13.95
N TYR A 40 0.65 9.43 -14.91
CA TYR A 40 -0.63 9.26 -15.62
C TYR A 40 -0.71 8.02 -16.52
N GLU A 41 0.43 7.49 -16.96
CA GLU A 41 0.50 6.26 -17.76
C GLU A 41 0.87 5.02 -16.93
N ASP A 42 0.81 5.10 -15.59
CA ASP A 42 1.03 3.98 -14.69
C ASP A 42 2.38 3.25 -14.89
N ILE A 43 3.41 3.98 -15.36
CA ILE A 43 4.71 3.40 -15.77
C ILE A 43 5.46 2.83 -14.56
N TYR A 44 5.47 3.56 -13.44
CA TYR A 44 6.13 3.16 -12.20
C TYR A 44 5.13 2.89 -11.07
N ILE A 45 4.26 1.89 -11.26
CA ILE A 45 3.37 1.37 -10.23
C ILE A 45 3.89 0.04 -9.69
N SER A 46 3.80 -0.16 -8.37
CA SER A 46 4.09 -1.44 -7.72
C SER A 46 3.00 -1.79 -6.69
N PHE A 47 2.83 -3.09 -6.44
CA PHE A 47 1.91 -3.60 -5.43
C PHE A 47 2.69 -4.04 -4.20
N HIS A 48 2.25 -3.61 -3.03
CA HIS A 48 2.83 -3.99 -1.75
C HIS A 48 1.73 -4.52 -0.81
N ILE A 49 1.89 -5.76 -0.34
CA ILE A 49 0.94 -6.41 0.58
C ILE A 49 1.55 -6.43 1.98
N ARG A 50 0.79 -5.98 2.99
CA ARG A 50 1.16 -6.08 4.41
C ARG A 50 0.25 -7.07 5.11
N LYS A 51 0.84 -7.86 6.02
CA LYS A 51 0.11 -8.81 6.85
C LYS A 51 0.09 -8.30 8.28
N TYR A 52 -1.10 -8.19 8.85
CA TYR A 52 -1.33 -7.85 10.25
C TYR A 52 -1.96 -9.07 10.92
N GLU A 53 -1.41 -9.49 12.06
CA GLU A 53 -1.92 -10.62 12.83
C GLU A 53 -2.19 -10.16 14.26
N ILE A 54 -3.31 -10.63 14.82
CA ILE A 54 -3.70 -10.43 16.21
C ILE A 54 -4.22 -11.75 16.76
N GLN A 55 -3.97 -12.00 18.04
CA GLN A 55 -4.46 -13.18 18.76
C GLN A 55 -5.20 -12.71 20.01
N THR A 56 -6.25 -13.42 20.37
CA THR A 56 -6.98 -13.22 21.62
C THR A 56 -6.38 -14.09 22.72
N HIS A 57 -6.26 -13.54 23.92
CA HIS A 57 -5.70 -14.25 25.07
C HIS A 57 -6.74 -14.44 26.18
N GLU A 58 -6.53 -15.51 26.96
CA GLU A 58 -7.20 -15.69 28.24
C GLU A 58 -6.50 -14.82 29.29
N THR A 59 -7.26 -13.93 29.93
CA THR A 59 -6.73 -13.06 31.00
C THR A 59 -7.36 -13.42 32.33
N SER A 60 -6.76 -12.95 33.44
CA SER A 60 -7.34 -13.11 34.77
C SER A 60 -8.68 -12.38 34.94
N GLN A 61 -9.00 -11.42 34.07
CA GLN A 61 -10.25 -10.68 34.03
C GLN A 61 -11.27 -11.29 33.05
N GLY A 62 -10.90 -12.38 32.37
CA GLY A 62 -11.73 -13.08 31.38
C GLY A 62 -11.06 -13.20 30.01
N PRO A 63 -11.67 -13.97 29.10
CA PRO A 63 -11.20 -14.13 27.72
C PRO A 63 -11.38 -12.83 26.92
N GLU A 64 -10.35 -12.45 26.17
CA GLU A 64 -10.48 -11.46 25.11
C GLU A 64 -11.39 -11.97 24.00
N ARG A 65 -12.15 -11.07 23.38
CA ARG A 65 -13.13 -11.40 22.34
C ARG A 65 -12.98 -10.47 21.15
N ILE A 66 -13.01 -11.06 19.95
CA ILE A 66 -13.17 -10.30 18.72
C ILE A 66 -14.66 -10.02 18.55
N THR A 67 -15.02 -8.75 18.42
CA THR A 67 -16.42 -8.30 18.29
C THR A 67 -16.47 -6.94 17.59
N ASN A 68 -17.62 -6.63 16.99
CA ASN A 68 -17.94 -5.30 16.47
C ASN A 68 -18.58 -4.39 17.53
N GLU A 69 -18.83 -4.90 18.74
CA GLU A 69 -19.38 -4.14 19.88
C GLU A 69 -18.26 -3.39 20.64
N ILE A 70 -17.74 -2.32 20.04
CA ILE A 70 -16.63 -1.56 20.62
C ILE A 70 -17.16 -0.42 21.52
N PRO A 71 -16.82 -0.40 22.83
CA PRO A 71 -17.32 0.62 23.73
C PRO A 71 -16.71 1.99 23.40
N HIS A 72 -17.50 3.05 23.60
CA HIS A 72 -17.09 4.45 23.38
C HIS A 72 -16.67 4.80 21.94
N LEU A 73 -17.06 3.98 20.95
CA LEU A 73 -16.78 4.23 19.54
C LEU A 73 -18.04 4.68 18.78
N GLU A 74 -17.87 5.62 17.85
CA GLU A 74 -18.97 6.07 16.99
C GLU A 74 -19.30 5.03 15.92
N ILE A 75 -20.59 4.84 15.63
CA ILE A 75 -21.10 3.81 14.70
C ILE A 75 -20.52 3.96 13.29
N HIS A 76 -20.26 5.20 12.85
CA HIS A 76 -19.72 5.46 11.52
C HIS A 76 -18.30 4.88 11.31
N LEU A 77 -17.54 4.69 12.40
CA LEU A 77 -16.19 4.08 12.36
C LEU A 77 -16.24 2.56 12.24
N LEU A 78 -17.40 1.95 12.52
CA LEU A 78 -17.63 0.51 12.44
C LEU A 78 -18.13 0.07 11.05
N CYS A 79 -18.27 1.01 10.09
CA CYS A 79 -18.87 0.74 8.78
C CYS A 79 -18.17 -0.35 7.97
N ASN A 80 -16.87 -0.56 8.23
CA ASN A 80 -16.03 -1.53 7.55
C ASN A 80 -15.93 -2.88 8.27
N LEU A 81 -16.52 -3.03 9.46
CA LEU A 81 -16.52 -4.30 10.21
C LEU A 81 -17.76 -5.14 9.89
N ASP A 82 -17.55 -6.44 9.77
CA ASP A 82 -18.63 -7.41 9.70
C ASP A 82 -19.26 -7.65 11.09
N LYS A 83 -20.28 -8.52 11.14
CA LYS A 83 -20.99 -8.89 12.38
C LYS A 83 -20.10 -9.56 13.44
N ASN A 84 -18.91 -10.03 13.07
CA ASN A 84 -17.98 -10.70 13.97
C ASN A 84 -16.84 -9.77 14.43
N GLY A 85 -16.80 -8.52 13.95
CA GLY A 85 -15.69 -7.59 14.23
C GLY A 85 -14.49 -7.74 13.30
N ILE A 86 -14.66 -8.37 12.13
CA ILE A 86 -13.62 -8.54 11.12
C ILE A 86 -13.82 -7.53 10.00
N VAL A 87 -12.73 -6.89 9.56
CA VAL A 87 -12.76 -5.96 8.42
C VAL A 87 -13.21 -6.68 7.15
N MET A 88 -14.18 -6.11 6.45
CA MET A 88 -14.70 -6.64 5.19
C MET A 88 -13.66 -6.50 4.07
N LEU A 89 -13.59 -7.50 3.18
CA LEU A 89 -12.68 -7.44 2.02
C LEU A 89 -13.09 -6.31 1.06
N GLY A 90 -12.14 -5.45 0.71
CA GLY A 90 -12.36 -4.31 -0.20
C GLY A 90 -12.93 -3.05 0.46
N SER A 91 -12.93 -3.00 1.80
CA SER A 91 -13.32 -1.84 2.61
C SER A 91 -12.29 -0.71 2.65
#